data_AF-A0A5D0VER0-F1
#
_entry.id   AF-A0A5D0VER0-F1
#
_cell.length_a   1.000
_cell.length_b   1.000
_cell.length_c   1.000
_cell.angle_alpha   90.00
_cell.angle_beta   90.00
_cell.angle_gamma   90.00
#
_symmetry.space_group_name_H-M   'P 1'
#
loop_
_entity.id
_entity.type
_entity.pdbx_description
1 polymer ?
#
loop_
_entity_poly.entity_id
_entity_poly.type
_entity_poly.pdbx_seq_one_letter_code
_entity_poly.pdbx_strand_id
1 'polypeptide(L)' 'MYTGPTPYKSNSELPASVRNNLPAHAQEIYRKAFNTAWKTGTDLFFVTL' A
#
# COMPACT_ATOMS: atom_id res chain seq x y z
N MET A 1 -18.79 2.88 -3.65
CA MET A 1 -17.64 1.97 -3.44
C MET A 1 -16.40 2.82 -3.19
N TYR A 2 -16.28 3.42 -2.00
CA TYR A 2 -15.12 4.28 -1.71
C TYR A 2 -13.95 3.38 -1.31
N THR A 3 -12.93 3.29 -2.16
CA THR A 3 -11.65 2.72 -1.76
C THR A 3 -10.84 3.85 -1.13
N GLY A 4 -10.60 3.80 0.19
CA GLY A 4 -9.78 4.80 0.87
C GLY A 4 -8.40 5.00 0.21
N PRO A 5 -7.70 6.10 0.54
CA PRO A 5 -6.42 6.41 -0.08
C PRO A 5 -5.41 5.29 0.19
N THR A 6 -4.91 4.67 -0.88
CA THR A 6 -3.80 3.73 -0.80
C THR A 6 -2.49 4.48 -0.86
N PRO A 7 -1.51 4.16 0.00
CA PRO A 7 -0.26 4.92 0.12
C PRO A 7 0.64 4.78 -1.12
N TYR A 8 0.61 3.64 -1.81
CA TYR A 8 1.43 3.42 -3.01
C TYR A 8 0.58 2.92 -4.18
N LYS A 9 0.49 3.67 -5.28
CA LYS A 9 -0.29 3.26 -6.47
C LYS A 9 0.51 2.36 -7.39
N SER A 10 1.83 2.50 -7.39
CA SER A 10 2.78 1.79 -8.25
C SER A 10 4.04 1.36 -7.49
N ASN A 11 4.80 0.42 -8.06
CA ASN A 11 6.06 -0.02 -7.45
C ASN A 11 7.12 1.11 -7.45
N SER A 12 7.04 2.07 -8.37
CA SER A 12 7.95 3.22 -8.45
C SER A 12 7.81 4.18 -7.26
N GLU A 13 6.64 4.19 -6.61
CA GLU A 13 6.36 5.00 -5.43
C GLU A 13 6.83 4.33 -4.13
N LEU A 14 7.31 3.08 -4.19
CA LEU A 14 7.88 2.42 -3.04
C LEU A 14 9.16 3.14 -2.57
N PRO A 15 9.47 3.07 -1.26
CA PRO A 15 10.71 3.62 -0.72
C PRO A 15 11.92 3.08 -1.49
N ALA A 16 12.94 3.94 -1.69
CA ALA A 16 14.16 3.55 -2.43
C ALA A 16 14.81 2.29 -1.82
N SER A 17 14.79 2.16 -0.50
CA SER A 17 15.28 0.97 0.21
C SER A 17 14.53 -0.30 -0.18
N VAL A 18 13.24 -0.23 -0.49
CA VAL A 18 12.45 -1.39 -0.95
C VAL A 18 12.76 -1.68 -2.42
N ARG A 19 12.78 -0.65 -3.28
CA ARG A 19 13.05 -0.79 -4.72
C ARG A 19 14.45 -1.32 -5.02
N ASN A 20 15.44 -0.90 -4.24
CA ASN A 20 16.85 -1.26 -4.47
C ASN A 20 17.22 -2.63 -3.88
N ASN A 21 16.46 -3.15 -2.92
CA ASN A 21 16.76 -4.43 -2.25
C ASN A 21 15.84 -5.58 -2.68
N LEU A 22 14.74 -5.29 -3.38
CA LEU A 22 13.79 -6.31 -3.83
C LEU A 22 13.68 -6.39 -5.36
N PRO A 23 13.60 -7.60 -5.94
CA PRO A 23 13.24 -7.77 -7.34
C PRO A 23 11.80 -7.31 -7.60
N ALA A 24 11.47 -6.99 -8.86
CA ALA A 24 10.20 -6.36 -9.25
C ALA A 24 8.94 -7.11 -8.77
N HIS A 25 8.95 -8.44 -8.80
CA HIS A 25 7.83 -9.25 -8.32
C HIS A 25 7.64 -9.13 -6.80
N ALA A 26 8.73 -9.11 -6.03
CA ALA A 26 8.68 -8.94 -4.58
C ALA A 26 8.22 -7.53 -4.18
N GLN A 27 8.56 -6.50 -4.96
CA GLN A 27 8.04 -5.14 -4.79
C GLN A 27 6.51 -5.09 -4.92
N GLU A 28 5.95 -5.84 -5.87
CA GLU A 28 4.50 -5.90 -6.07
C GLU A 28 3.79 -6.55 -4.87
N ILE A 29 4.34 -7.64 -4.35
CA ILE A 29 3.82 -8.32 -3.15
C ILE A 29 3.87 -7.37 -1.95
N TYR A 30 5.02 -6.72 -1.73
CA TYR A 30 5.19 -5.74 -0.66
C TYR A 30 4.15 -4.62 -0.73
N ARG A 31 3.99 -4.01 -1.92
CA ARG A 31 3.01 -2.94 -2.15
C ARG A 31 1.59 -3.37 -1.84
N LYS A 32 1.17 -4.54 -2.35
CA LYS A 32 -0.19 -5.07 -2.12
C LYS A 32 -0.43 -5.36 -0.64
N ALA A 33 0.52 -6.00 0.04
CA ALA A 33 0.43 -6.31 1.46
C ALA A 33 0.33 -5.03 2.30
N PHE A 34 1.21 -4.05 2.06
CA PHE A 34 1.21 -2.78 2.76
C PHE A 34 -0.09 -1.99 2.53
N ASN A 35 -0.52 -1.85 1.27
CA ASN A 35 -1.77 -1.16 0.94
C ASN A 35 -2.99 -1.84 1.58
N THR A 36 -3.00 -3.17 1.67
CA THR A 36 -4.07 -3.92 2.31
C THR A 36 -4.11 -3.61 3.80
N ALA A 37 -2.97 -3.68 4.49
CA ALA A 37 -2.86 -3.32 5.90
C ALA A 37 -3.27 -1.85 6.16
N TRP A 38 -2.85 -0.94 5.27
CA TRP A 38 -3.18 0.48 5.35
C TRP A 38 -4.68 0.74 5.19
N LYS A 39 -5.30 0.08 4.20
CA LYS A 39 -6.73 0.20 3.97
C LYS A 39 -7.51 -0.26 5.19
N THR A 40 -7.16 -1.41 5.78
CA THR A 40 -7.83 -1.92 6.99
C THR A 40 -7.71 -0.96 8.17
N GLY A 41 -6.56 -0.32 8.36
CA GLY A 41 -6.38 0.69 9.41
C GLY A 41 -7.14 1.99 9.16
N THR A 42 -7.30 2.38 7.90
CA THR A 42 -7.96 3.64 7.51
C THR A 42 -9.48 3.49 7.42
N ASP A 43 -9.98 2.30 7.06
CA ASP A 43 -11.42 1.99 6.92
C ASP A 43 -12.18 2.08 8.25
N LEU A 44 -11.48 1.91 9.38
CA LEU A 44 -12.02 2.05 10.74
C LEU A 44 -12.26 3.50 11.19
N PHE A 45 -11.77 4.51 10.46
CA PHE A 45 -11.85 5.92 10.87
C PHE A 45 -12.96 6.73 10.17
N PHE A 46 -13.68 6.14 9.20
CA PHE A 46 -14.66 6.89 8.38
C PHE A 46 -16.08 6.29 8.39
N VAL A 47 -16.34 5.21 9.13
CA VAL A 47 -17.68 4.58 9.22
C VAL A 47 -18.49 5.06 10.44
N THR A 48 -17.92 5.93 11.30
CA THR A 48 -18.58 6.51 12.47
C THR A 48 -18.61 8.04 12.46
N LEU A 49 -18.97 8.64 11.33
CA LEU A 49 -19.50 10.02 11.27
C LEU A 49 -20.65 10.11 10.28
#